data_AF-A0A6B0V2P5-F1
#
_entry.id   AF-A0A6B0V2P5-F1
#
_cell.length_a   1.000
_cell.length_b   1.000
_cell.length_c   1.000
_cell.angle_alpha   90.00
_cell.angle_beta   90.00
_cell.angle_gamma   90.00
#
_symmetry.space_group_name_H-M   'P 1'
#
loop_
_entity.id
_entity.type
_entity.pdbx_description
1 polymer ?
#
loop_
_entity_poly.entity_id
_entity_poly.type
_entity_poly.pdbx_seq_one_letter_code
_entity_poly.pdbx_strand_id
1 'polypeptide(L)'
;MMKTLLLASLLSGYALCSEKKETSKPEPAWKKPKYSDMQNISRLILMPKMGTRHYAYEGNSDDDYMLNTTYPFRCGAMLYQGVQNGTRNAQRESKNITQGSLTENYGRWVNLQPMNDTSATVPTWMEVRDYAERNFILANMSLVYSDYQKCALLQYKDTDKCEVWRYENPEKKNKTTVCELLHEYVCPNNITIYSKPGCYKKQK
;
A
#
# COMPACT_ATOMS: atom_id res chain seq x y z
N MET A 1 -3.52 -38.42 -78.52
CA MET A 1 -4.05 -37.41 -77.57
C MET A 1 -2.92 -37.10 -76.60
N MET A 2 -2.23 -35.95 -76.71
CA MET A 2 -2.48 -34.71 -75.93
C MET A 2 -2.76 -35.01 -74.43
N LYS A 3 -2.13 -34.42 -73.41
CA LYS A 3 -1.39 -33.17 -73.31
C LYS A 3 -0.81 -33.04 -71.88
N THR A 4 0.35 -32.38 -71.79
CA THR A 4 0.84 -31.46 -70.72
C THR A 4 1.21 -31.95 -69.30
N LEU A 5 2.46 -31.63 -68.93
CA LEU A 5 2.95 -31.37 -67.57
C LEU A 5 2.14 -30.27 -66.86
N LEU A 6 2.09 -30.33 -65.52
CA LEU A 6 2.16 -29.13 -64.68
C LEU A 6 2.69 -29.48 -63.27
N LEU A 7 3.87 -28.94 -62.95
CA LEU A 7 4.34 -28.72 -61.60
C LEU A 7 3.39 -27.76 -60.87
N ALA A 8 3.08 -28.03 -59.61
CA ALA A 8 2.67 -27.00 -58.66
C ALA A 8 3.36 -27.24 -57.32
N SER A 9 4.03 -26.18 -56.90
CA SER A 9 4.97 -26.02 -55.79
C SER A 9 4.31 -26.00 -54.40
N LEU A 10 5.08 -26.49 -53.42
CA LEU A 10 5.28 -25.98 -52.05
C LEU A 10 4.22 -25.03 -51.47
N LEU A 11 3.71 -25.38 -50.29
CA LEU A 11 3.76 -24.53 -49.10
C LEU A 11 3.64 -25.40 -47.85
N SER A 12 4.81 -25.64 -47.25
CA SER A 12 4.99 -26.16 -45.90
C SER A 12 4.24 -25.27 -44.91
N GLY A 13 3.07 -25.74 -44.45
CA GLY A 13 2.39 -25.16 -43.30
C GLY A 13 3.17 -25.44 -42.03
N TYR A 14 4.23 -24.67 -41.77
CA TYR A 14 4.70 -24.47 -40.42
C TYR A 14 3.59 -23.73 -39.69
N ALA A 15 2.75 -24.48 -38.97
CA ALA A 15 1.99 -23.91 -37.87
C ALA A 15 3.03 -23.42 -36.85
N LEU A 16 3.46 -22.16 -36.98
CA LEU A 16 4.05 -21.42 -35.88
C LEU A 16 2.95 -21.31 -34.82
N CYS A 17 2.90 -22.27 -33.91
CA CYS A 17 2.40 -22.03 -32.58
C CYS A 17 3.33 -20.96 -31.98
N SER A 18 2.96 -19.70 -32.20
CA SER A 18 3.42 -18.60 -31.38
C SER A 18 2.85 -18.86 -29.99
N GLU A 19 3.56 -19.66 -29.19
CA GLU A 19 3.46 -19.58 -27.74
C GLU A 19 3.80 -18.14 -27.40
N LYS A 20 2.76 -17.32 -27.18
CA LYS A 20 2.92 -16.08 -26.45
C LYS A 20 3.54 -16.48 -25.13
N LYS A 21 4.84 -16.23 -25.00
CA LYS A 21 5.56 -16.33 -23.75
C LYS A 21 4.83 -15.39 -22.79
N GLU A 22 4.01 -15.95 -21.92
CA GLU A 22 3.27 -15.21 -20.90
C GLU A 22 4.32 -14.69 -19.91
N THR A 23 4.79 -13.47 -20.17
CA THR A 23 5.84 -12.79 -19.39
C THR A 23 5.26 -12.07 -18.16
N SER A 24 3.98 -12.27 -17.84
CA SER A 24 3.39 -11.68 -16.64
C SER A 24 3.90 -12.42 -15.41
N LYS A 25 4.58 -11.69 -14.53
CA LYS A 25 4.88 -12.15 -13.17
C LYS A 25 3.56 -12.66 -12.56
N PRO A 26 3.53 -13.87 -11.96
CA PRO A 26 2.30 -14.40 -11.36
C PRO A 26 1.77 -13.40 -10.34
N GLU A 27 0.45 -13.22 -10.33
CA GLU A 27 -0.18 -12.29 -9.39
C GLU A 27 0.16 -12.67 -7.95
N PRO A 28 0.39 -11.67 -7.06
CA PRO A 28 0.63 -11.94 -5.65
C PRO A 28 -0.50 -12.77 -5.04
N ALA A 29 -0.14 -13.76 -4.23
CA ALA A 29 -1.09 -14.73 -3.67
C ALA A 29 -2.23 -14.07 -2.88
N TRP A 30 -1.98 -12.90 -2.28
CA TRP A 30 -2.96 -12.15 -1.52
C TRP A 30 -4.01 -11.47 -2.41
N LYS A 31 -3.77 -11.16 -3.69
CA LYS A 31 -4.77 -10.50 -4.57
C LYS A 31 -5.95 -11.40 -4.99
N LYS A 32 -6.00 -12.65 -4.52
CA LYS A 32 -7.07 -13.59 -4.89
C LYS A 32 -8.43 -13.14 -4.34
N PRO A 33 -9.53 -13.25 -5.13
CA PRO A 33 -10.86 -12.78 -4.73
C PRO A 33 -11.37 -13.31 -3.38
N LYS A 34 -10.96 -14.52 -2.98
CA LYS A 34 -11.35 -15.12 -1.68
C LYS A 34 -10.83 -14.35 -0.46
N TYR A 35 -9.93 -13.39 -0.63
CA TYR A 35 -9.40 -12.55 0.45
C TYR A 35 -9.92 -11.11 0.41
N SER A 36 -10.86 -10.79 -0.50
CA SER A 36 -11.36 -9.44 -0.74
C SER A 36 -11.94 -8.78 0.51
N ASP A 37 -12.60 -9.55 1.38
CA ASP A 37 -13.16 -9.04 2.63
C ASP A 37 -12.10 -8.44 3.57
N MET A 38 -10.89 -9.01 3.59
CA MET A 38 -9.74 -8.51 4.35
C MET A 38 -8.99 -7.38 3.63
N GLN A 39 -9.42 -7.03 2.42
CA GLN A 39 -8.79 -6.07 1.52
C GLN A 39 -9.68 -4.88 1.19
N ASN A 40 -10.88 -4.80 1.77
CA ASN A 40 -11.74 -3.64 1.63
C ASN A 40 -11.09 -2.39 2.27
N ILE A 41 -10.40 -1.59 1.45
CA ILE A 41 -9.68 -0.38 1.87
C ILE A 41 -10.65 0.71 2.33
N SER A 42 -11.89 0.76 1.80
CA SER A 42 -12.90 1.70 2.25
C SER A 42 -13.22 1.51 3.73
N ARG A 43 -13.22 0.26 4.23
CA ARG A 43 -13.38 0.01 5.68
C ARG A 43 -12.21 0.56 6.48
N LEU A 44 -10.98 0.46 5.96
CA LEU A 44 -9.79 0.97 6.63
C LEU A 44 -9.80 2.51 6.74
N ILE A 45 -10.22 3.22 5.68
CA ILE A 45 -10.03 4.68 5.60
C ILE A 45 -11.31 5.50 5.79
N LEU A 46 -12.49 4.96 5.48
CA LEU A 46 -13.76 5.70 5.58
C LEU A 46 -14.54 5.42 6.86
N MET A 47 -14.30 4.31 7.56
CA MET A 47 -15.02 3.99 8.80
C MET A 47 -14.40 4.54 10.10
N PRO A 48 -13.08 4.79 10.21
CA PRO A 48 -12.54 5.40 11.43
C PRO A 48 -13.23 6.73 11.76
N LYS A 49 -13.47 6.97 13.06
CA LYS A 49 -14.01 8.25 13.53
C LYS A 49 -13.00 9.36 13.30
N MET A 50 -13.46 10.58 13.06
CA MET A 50 -12.60 11.76 13.04
C MET A 50 -11.79 11.85 14.34
N GLY A 51 -10.50 12.14 14.23
CA GLY A 51 -9.55 12.16 15.35
C GLY A 51 -8.89 10.80 15.66
N THR A 52 -9.29 9.72 14.97
CA THR A 52 -8.62 8.42 15.10
C THR A 52 -7.23 8.49 14.49
N ARG A 53 -6.23 7.89 15.15
CA ARG A 53 -4.88 7.70 14.61
C ARG A 53 -4.62 6.23 14.35
N HIS A 54 -4.16 5.91 13.14
CA HIS A 54 -3.44 4.67 12.89
C HIS A 54 -1.95 4.99 12.82
N TYR A 55 -1.11 4.13 13.37
CA TYR A 55 0.31 4.34 13.57
C TYR A 55 1.09 3.50 12.58
N ALA A 56 1.88 4.11 11.70
CA ALA A 56 2.82 3.37 10.87
C ALA A 56 3.92 2.84 11.79
N TYR A 57 3.83 1.55 12.09
CA TYR A 57 4.61 0.91 13.15
C TYR A 57 5.93 0.36 12.62
N GLU A 58 5.88 -0.31 11.48
CA GLU A 58 7.03 -0.86 10.78
C GLU A 58 6.82 -0.85 9.27
N GLY A 59 7.91 -0.99 8.54
CA GLY A 59 7.93 -1.12 7.09
C GLY A 59 9.35 -1.42 6.62
N ASN A 60 9.63 -1.26 5.33
CA ASN A 60 10.93 -1.60 4.73
C ASN A 60 11.52 -0.49 3.84
N SER A 61 11.19 0.76 4.19
CA SER A 61 11.69 1.97 3.54
C SER A 61 12.04 3.02 4.60
N ASP A 62 13.15 3.74 4.41
CA ASP A 62 13.42 4.95 5.19
C ASP A 62 12.75 6.19 4.57
N ASP A 63 12.31 6.11 3.31
CA ASP A 63 11.56 7.16 2.63
C ASP A 63 10.06 7.03 2.89
N ASP A 64 9.36 8.15 3.09
CA ASP A 64 7.90 8.23 3.06
C ASP A 64 7.43 8.92 1.78
N TYR A 65 6.73 8.14 0.94
CA TYR A 65 6.23 8.57 -0.36
C TYR A 65 5.17 9.68 -0.30
N MET A 66 4.59 9.95 0.87
CA MET A 66 3.60 11.03 1.08
C MET A 66 4.27 12.33 1.52
N LEU A 67 5.38 12.25 2.28
CA LEU A 67 5.97 13.40 2.97
C LEU A 67 7.22 13.99 2.30
N ASN A 68 7.93 13.25 1.43
CA ASN A 68 9.17 13.70 0.78
C ASN A 68 10.14 14.42 1.75
N THR A 69 10.48 13.76 2.87
CA THR A 69 11.33 14.31 3.92
C THR A 69 12.81 14.20 3.58
N THR A 70 13.62 15.10 4.11
CA THR A 70 15.10 15.02 4.02
C THR A 70 15.73 14.14 5.11
N TYR A 71 14.91 13.53 5.96
CA TYR A 71 15.30 12.66 7.07
C TYR A 71 14.52 11.33 7.00
N PRO A 72 15.05 10.24 7.57
CA PRO A 72 14.37 8.95 7.59
C PRO A 72 13.02 9.00 8.29
N PHE A 73 12.00 8.38 7.70
CA PHE A 73 10.65 8.34 8.23
C PHE A 73 10.58 7.63 9.58
N ARG A 74 10.10 8.32 10.62
CA ARG A 74 9.99 7.79 11.99
C ARG A 74 8.76 8.34 12.69
N CYS A 75 8.28 7.61 13.70
CA CYS A 75 7.10 8.00 14.51
C CYS A 75 5.85 8.28 13.66
N GLY A 76 5.67 7.50 12.60
CA GLY A 76 4.62 7.69 11.63
C GLY A 76 3.21 7.55 12.20
N ALA A 77 2.29 8.42 11.75
CA ALA A 77 0.86 8.24 11.99
C ALA A 77 0.00 8.80 10.85
N MET A 78 -1.20 8.26 10.70
CA MET A 78 -2.28 8.78 9.88
C MET A 78 -3.40 9.22 10.81
N LEU A 79 -3.64 10.53 10.90
CA LEU A 79 -4.73 11.13 11.68
C LEU A 79 -5.93 11.38 10.77
N TYR A 80 -7.01 10.63 10.99
CA TYR A 80 -8.22 10.73 10.18
C TYR A 80 -9.06 11.95 10.52
N GLN A 81 -9.52 12.65 9.49
CA GLN A 81 -10.26 13.90 9.59
C GLN A 81 -11.70 13.69 9.11
N GLY A 82 -12.26 14.56 8.28
CA GLY A 82 -13.60 14.40 7.69
C GLY A 82 -13.64 13.48 6.46
N VAL A 83 -14.83 12.96 6.14
CA VAL A 83 -15.12 12.31 4.84
C VAL A 83 -15.89 13.30 3.97
N GLN A 84 -15.52 13.42 2.70
CA GLN A 84 -16.25 14.21 1.71
C GLN A 84 -16.26 13.47 0.38
N ASN A 85 -17.44 13.33 -0.25
CA ASN A 85 -17.59 12.72 -1.57
C ASN A 85 -16.91 11.34 -1.71
N GLY A 86 -17.05 10.47 -0.70
CA GLY A 86 -16.45 9.13 -0.71
C GLY A 86 -14.94 9.08 -0.49
N THR A 87 -14.31 10.22 -0.19
CA THR A 87 -12.88 10.33 0.13
C THR A 87 -12.65 10.74 1.57
N ARG A 88 -11.52 10.35 2.16
CA ARG A 88 -11.14 10.70 3.52
C ARG A 88 -10.04 11.75 3.51
N ASN A 89 -10.28 12.88 4.16
CA ASN A 89 -9.20 13.80 4.50
C ASN A 89 -8.42 13.23 5.70
N ALA A 90 -7.11 13.33 5.68
CA ALA A 90 -6.25 12.90 6.76
C ALA A 90 -4.97 13.75 6.82
N GLN A 91 -4.26 13.65 7.95
CA GLN A 91 -2.92 14.20 8.09
C GLN A 91 -1.93 13.04 8.27
N ARG A 92 -0.94 12.95 7.39
CA ARG A 92 0.21 12.06 7.53
C ARG A 92 1.26 12.77 8.38
N GLU A 93 1.65 12.16 9.50
CA GLU A 93 2.57 12.68 10.50
C GLU A 93 3.89 11.89 10.47
N SER A 94 5.03 12.56 10.63
CA SER A 94 6.37 11.98 10.83
C SER A 94 7.18 12.88 11.76
N LYS A 95 8.18 12.33 12.45
CA LYS A 95 9.10 13.09 13.30
C LYS A 95 10.54 12.95 12.85
N ASN A 96 11.30 14.04 12.92
CA ASN A 96 12.74 13.98 12.77
C ASN A 96 13.39 13.53 14.09
N ILE A 97 14.36 12.61 13.99
CA ILE A 97 15.14 12.11 15.13
C ILE A 97 16.61 12.48 14.92
N THR A 98 17.02 13.63 15.47
CA THR A 98 18.40 14.12 15.43
C THR A 98 19.03 14.03 16.81
N GLN A 99 20.21 13.40 16.90
CA GLN A 99 21.01 13.29 18.14
C GLN A 99 20.23 12.74 19.35
N GLY A 100 19.26 11.85 19.12
CA GLY A 100 18.41 11.28 20.19
C GLY A 100 17.26 12.18 20.65
N SER A 101 17.14 13.39 20.11
CA SER A 101 16.01 14.29 20.33
C SER A 101 14.92 14.09 19.27
N LEU A 102 13.65 14.19 19.71
CA LEU A 102 12.47 14.13 18.83
C LEU A 102 12.04 15.56 18.51
N THR A 103 12.39 16.04 17.33
CA THR A 103 12.13 17.42 16.89
C THR A 103 11.21 17.44 15.68
N GLU A 104 10.27 18.40 15.68
CA GLU A 104 9.26 18.69 14.66
C GLU A 104 8.43 17.51 14.13
N ASN A 105 7.11 17.71 14.17
CA ASN A 105 6.15 16.86 13.48
C ASN A 105 5.95 17.43 12.08
N TYR A 106 6.44 16.76 11.04
CA TYR A 106 6.07 17.12 9.68
C TYR A 106 4.72 16.48 9.36
N GLY A 107 3.70 17.33 9.22
CA GLY A 107 2.34 16.92 8.90
C GLY A 107 1.95 17.35 7.49
N ARG A 108 1.64 16.41 6.61
CA ARG A 108 1.04 16.72 5.29
C ARG A 108 -0.43 16.35 5.29
N TRP A 109 -1.26 17.27 4.82
CA TRP A 109 -2.67 16.99 4.57
C TRP A 109 -2.83 16.22 3.26
N VAL A 110 -3.55 15.11 3.32
CA VAL A 110 -3.80 14.21 2.20
C VAL A 110 -5.28 13.91 2.06
N ASN A 111 -5.68 13.55 0.84
CA ASN A 111 -6.98 12.99 0.54
C ASN A 111 -6.81 11.53 0.13
N LEU A 112 -7.47 10.62 0.84
CA LEU A 112 -7.43 9.18 0.62
C LEU A 112 -8.67 8.77 -0.16
N GLN A 113 -8.47 8.31 -1.39
CA GLN A 113 -9.54 7.90 -2.29
C GLN A 113 -9.52 6.38 -2.46
N PRO A 114 -10.58 5.64 -2.07
CA PRO A 114 -10.69 4.23 -2.35
C PRO A 114 -10.82 3.95 -3.85
N MET A 115 -10.17 2.90 -4.32
CA MET A 115 -10.12 2.48 -5.71
C MET A 115 -10.26 0.96 -5.83
N ASN A 116 -10.74 0.49 -6.97
CA ASN A 116 -10.96 -0.92 -7.26
C ASN A 116 -9.87 -1.46 -8.19
N ASP A 117 -9.39 -2.67 -7.95
CA ASP A 117 -8.80 -3.47 -9.03
C ASP A 117 -9.93 -4.01 -9.92
N THR A 118 -9.66 -4.22 -11.22
CA THR A 118 -10.68 -4.57 -12.23
C THR A 118 -11.50 -5.82 -11.88
N SER A 119 -10.91 -6.76 -11.14
CA SER A 119 -11.52 -8.03 -10.74
C SER A 119 -12.12 -8.02 -9.34
N ALA A 120 -11.97 -6.92 -8.59
CA ALA A 120 -12.37 -6.86 -7.19
C ALA A 120 -13.84 -6.44 -7.01
N THR A 121 -14.53 -7.08 -6.07
CA THR A 121 -15.91 -6.74 -5.68
C THR A 121 -15.99 -5.62 -4.65
N VAL A 122 -14.84 -5.21 -4.11
CA VAL A 122 -14.68 -4.12 -3.13
C VAL A 122 -13.46 -3.28 -3.50
N PRO A 123 -13.37 -2.03 -3.02
CA PRO A 123 -12.14 -1.24 -3.16
C PRO A 123 -10.97 -1.91 -2.45
N THR A 124 -9.89 -2.20 -3.15
CA THR A 124 -8.71 -2.95 -2.65
C THR A 124 -7.47 -2.10 -2.48
N TRP A 125 -7.45 -0.89 -3.03
CA TRP A 125 -6.32 0.02 -2.96
C TRP A 125 -6.78 1.46 -2.88
N MET A 126 -5.89 2.37 -2.49
CA MET A 126 -6.19 3.80 -2.42
C MET A 126 -5.19 4.62 -3.20
N GLU A 127 -5.67 5.70 -3.79
CA GLU A 127 -4.84 6.84 -4.17
C GLU A 127 -4.70 7.75 -2.96
N VAL A 128 -3.47 8.16 -2.69
CA VAL A 128 -3.14 9.20 -1.71
C VAL A 128 -2.83 10.45 -2.52
N ARG A 129 -3.74 11.42 -2.46
CA ARG A 129 -3.64 12.69 -3.18
C ARG A 129 -3.24 13.81 -2.24
N ASP A 130 -2.55 14.82 -2.76
CA ASP A 130 -2.34 16.04 -2.00
C ASP A 130 -3.70 16.70 -1.71
N TYR A 131 -3.87 17.23 -0.50
CA TYR A 131 -5.14 17.84 -0.10
C TYR A 131 -5.41 19.17 -0.83
N ALA A 132 -4.38 19.99 -1.05
CA ALA A 132 -4.49 21.28 -1.73
C ALA A 132 -4.52 21.11 -3.26
N GLU A 133 -3.72 20.19 -3.78
CA GLU A 133 -3.66 19.87 -5.22
C GLU A 133 -4.18 18.47 -5.50
N ARG A 134 -5.52 18.30 -5.51
CA ARG A 134 -6.16 16.97 -5.61
C ARG A 134 -5.81 16.15 -6.86
N ASN A 135 -5.28 16.78 -7.90
CA ASN A 135 -4.81 16.08 -9.10
C ASN A 135 -3.41 15.46 -8.93
N PHE A 136 -2.66 15.90 -7.91
CA PHE A 136 -1.34 15.38 -7.61
C PHE A 136 -1.44 14.11 -6.75
N ILE A 137 -1.07 12.97 -7.33
CA ILE A 137 -1.02 11.68 -6.65
C ILE A 137 0.35 11.54 -6.00
N LEU A 138 0.36 11.43 -4.67
CA LEU A 138 1.56 11.23 -3.86
C LEU A 138 1.98 9.76 -3.84
N ALA A 139 1.01 8.87 -3.67
CA ALA A 139 1.25 7.44 -3.59
C ALA A 139 -0.01 6.65 -3.95
N ASN A 140 0.19 5.42 -4.38
CA ASN A 140 -0.86 4.41 -4.49
C ASN A 140 -0.55 3.28 -3.51
N MET A 141 -1.54 2.85 -2.72
CA MET A 141 -1.32 1.80 -1.72
C MET A 141 -2.39 0.72 -1.81
N SER A 142 -1.97 -0.53 -2.01
CA SER A 142 -2.83 -1.70 -1.93
C SER A 142 -2.97 -2.18 -0.50
N LEU A 143 -4.19 -2.54 -0.09
CA LEU A 143 -4.41 -3.26 1.15
C LEU A 143 -4.09 -4.74 0.94
N VAL A 144 -3.00 -5.20 1.55
CA VAL A 144 -2.61 -6.61 1.50
C VAL A 144 -3.50 -7.42 2.44
N TYR A 145 -3.66 -6.93 3.68
CA TYR A 145 -4.46 -7.56 4.71
C TYR A 145 -4.88 -6.53 5.78
N SER A 146 -6.07 -6.70 6.34
CA SER A 146 -6.52 -6.03 7.55
C SER A 146 -7.43 -6.96 8.35
N ASP A 147 -7.27 -6.97 9.67
CA ASP A 147 -8.26 -7.58 10.57
C ASP A 147 -9.36 -6.59 10.99
N TYR A 148 -9.24 -5.32 10.58
CA TYR A 148 -10.12 -4.20 10.93
C TYR A 148 -10.32 -3.96 12.43
N GLN A 149 -9.45 -4.52 13.26
CA GLN A 149 -9.53 -4.39 14.72
C GLN A 149 -8.21 -3.90 15.32
N LYS A 150 -7.08 -4.37 14.80
CA LYS A 150 -5.75 -4.14 15.38
C LYS A 150 -4.76 -3.59 14.38
N CYS A 151 -4.80 -4.04 13.13
CA CYS A 151 -3.77 -3.67 12.17
C CYS A 151 -4.21 -3.76 10.70
N ALA A 152 -3.43 -3.11 9.85
CA ALA A 152 -3.43 -3.29 8.40
C ALA A 152 -1.99 -3.42 7.87
N LEU A 153 -1.80 -4.26 6.86
CA LEU A 153 -0.58 -4.34 6.06
C LEU A 153 -0.88 -3.72 4.69
N LEU A 154 -0.17 -2.66 4.34
CA LEU A 154 -0.28 -1.95 3.08
C LEU A 154 0.99 -2.15 2.27
N GLN A 155 0.84 -2.24 0.95
CA GLN A 155 1.96 -2.21 0.00
C GLN A 155 1.82 -0.99 -0.90
N TYR A 156 2.90 -0.24 -1.07
CA TYR A 156 2.97 0.78 -2.11
C TYR A 156 2.88 0.11 -3.47
N LYS A 157 1.82 0.43 -4.22
CA LYS A 157 1.43 -0.27 -5.45
C LYS A 157 2.60 -0.31 -6.43
N ASP A 158 2.82 -1.48 -6.99
CA ASP A 158 3.90 -1.77 -7.96
C ASP A 158 5.33 -1.60 -7.41
N THR A 159 5.49 -1.62 -6.08
CA THR A 159 6.80 -1.65 -5.41
C THR A 159 6.91 -2.84 -4.46
N ASP A 160 8.12 -3.09 -3.95
CA ASP A 160 8.37 -4.03 -2.86
C ASP A 160 8.21 -3.38 -1.47
N LYS A 161 7.75 -2.12 -1.41
CA LYS A 161 7.68 -1.34 -0.17
C LYS A 161 6.34 -1.49 0.54
N CYS A 162 6.40 -1.71 1.85
CA CYS A 162 5.25 -2.01 2.67
C CYS A 162 5.31 -1.30 4.01
N GLU A 163 4.12 -1.12 4.60
CA GLU A 163 3.95 -0.58 5.93
C GLU A 163 2.88 -1.37 6.69
N VAL A 164 3.16 -1.65 7.95
CA VAL A 164 2.16 -2.10 8.92
C VAL A 164 1.65 -0.89 9.67
N TRP A 165 0.33 -0.69 9.60
CA TRP A 165 -0.39 0.29 10.38
C TRP A 165 -1.06 -0.38 11.56
N ARG A 166 -0.71 0.01 12.79
CA ARG A 166 -1.39 -0.42 14.02
C ARG A 166 -2.47 0.58 14.41
N TYR A 167 -3.59 0.11 14.93
CA TYR A 167 -4.71 0.99 15.31
C TYR A 167 -4.59 1.47 16.75
N GLU A 168 -3.85 0.74 17.57
CA GLU A 168 -3.49 1.15 18.92
C GLU A 168 -2.10 1.76 18.95
N ASN A 169 -1.90 2.71 19.87
CA ASN A 169 -0.62 3.36 20.09
C ASN A 169 0.47 2.34 20.44
N PRO A 170 1.54 2.22 19.63
CA PRO A 170 2.62 1.25 19.84
C PRO A 170 3.41 1.39 21.16
N GLU A 171 3.34 2.54 21.84
CA GLU A 171 3.98 2.72 23.15
C GLU A 171 3.28 1.94 24.27
N LYS A 172 2.04 1.49 24.05
CA LYS A 172 1.36 0.58 24.97
C LYS A 172 1.90 -0.84 24.73
N LYS A 173 2.20 -1.57 25.81
CA LYS A 173 2.68 -2.96 25.74
C LYS A 173 1.68 -3.85 24.99
N ASN A 174 1.90 -4.06 23.71
CA ASN A 174 1.00 -4.82 22.84
C ASN A 174 1.73 -5.98 22.17
N LYS A 175 1.03 -7.12 22.07
CA LYS A 175 1.51 -8.33 21.40
C LYS A 175 1.66 -8.09 19.90
N THR A 176 2.63 -8.76 19.27
CA THR A 176 2.78 -8.83 17.80
C THR A 176 1.44 -9.16 17.13
N THR A 177 1.13 -8.44 16.06
CA THR A 177 -0.10 -8.61 15.28
C THR A 177 0.12 -9.53 14.08
N VAL A 178 -0.97 -10.01 13.49
CA VAL A 178 -0.91 -10.81 12.25
C VAL A 178 -0.28 -10.01 11.10
N CYS A 179 -0.46 -8.69 11.05
CA CYS A 179 0.10 -7.85 9.99
C CYS A 179 1.63 -7.81 10.02
N GLU A 180 2.24 -7.81 11.22
CA GLU A 180 3.71 -7.86 11.37
C GLU A 180 4.26 -9.22 10.90
N LEU A 181 3.58 -10.31 11.26
CA LEU A 181 3.94 -11.63 10.75
C LEU A 181 3.82 -11.69 9.22
N LEU A 182 2.73 -11.18 8.65
CA LEU A 182 2.52 -11.16 7.19
C LEU A 182 3.50 -10.24 6.46
N HIS A 183 3.96 -9.17 7.10
CA HIS A 183 4.94 -8.25 6.51
C HIS A 183 6.24 -8.97 6.17
N GLU A 184 6.75 -9.81 7.09
CA GLU A 184 7.93 -10.65 6.86
C GLU A 184 7.81 -11.55 5.63
N TYR A 185 6.59 -12.02 5.32
CA TYR A 185 6.35 -12.89 4.16
C TYR A 185 6.13 -12.12 2.85
N VAL A 186 5.43 -10.99 2.90
CA VAL A 186 5.00 -10.29 1.67
C VAL A 186 6.09 -9.34 1.17
N CYS A 187 6.83 -8.71 2.08
CA CYS A 187 7.83 -7.70 1.75
C CYS A 187 9.12 -8.00 2.50
N PRO A 188 9.72 -9.19 2.27
CA PRO A 188 10.91 -9.60 2.98
C PRO A 188 12.05 -8.63 2.63
N ASN A 189 12.82 -8.23 3.64
CA ASN A 189 14.07 -7.45 3.64
C ASN A 189 13.94 -6.10 4.37
N ASN A 190 14.96 -5.81 5.19
CA ASN A 190 15.19 -4.50 5.81
C ASN A 190 14.00 -3.93 6.58
N ILE A 191 13.35 -4.77 7.40
CA ILE A 191 12.26 -4.31 8.27
C ILE A 191 12.81 -3.32 9.28
N THR A 192 12.23 -2.12 9.27
CA THR A 192 12.51 -1.02 10.18
C THR A 192 11.29 -0.78 11.05
N ILE A 193 11.48 -0.84 12.37
CA ILE A 193 10.48 -0.36 13.32
C ILE A 193 10.57 1.17 13.37
N TYR A 194 9.50 1.85 12.95
CA TYR A 194 9.43 3.31 12.90
C TYR A 194 9.14 3.93 14.27
N SER A 195 8.57 3.15 15.19
CA SER A 195 8.22 3.60 16.54
C SER A 195 9.40 3.52 17.52
N LYS A 196 9.53 4.53 18.37
CA LYS A 196 10.46 4.60 19.50
C LYS A 196 9.76 5.20 20.72
N PRO A 197 10.22 4.92 21.96
CA PRO A 197 9.66 5.54 23.14
C PRO A 197 9.66 7.07 23.04
N GLY A 198 8.49 7.70 23.21
CA GLY A 198 8.32 9.15 23.11
C GLY A 198 7.76 9.64 21.78
N CYS A 199 7.66 8.78 20.75
CA CYS A 199 7.06 9.11 19.46
C CYS A 199 5.67 9.72 19.60
N TYR A 200 4.83 9.24 20.51
CA TYR A 200 3.40 9.59 20.54
C TYR A 200 2.95 10.24 21.84
N LYS A 201 3.90 10.66 22.68
CA LYS A 201 3.60 11.49 23.86
C LYS A 201 3.05 12.84 23.41
N LYS A 202 1.93 13.26 24.01
CA LYS A 202 1.45 14.65 23.87
C LYS A 202 2.52 15.56 24.49
N GLN A 203 3.03 16.51 23.71
CA GLN A 203 3.80 17.60 24.30
C GLN A 203 2.85 18.38 25.23
N LYS A 204 3.27 18.56 26.47
CA LYS A 204 2.51 19.30 27.49
C LYS A 204 2.60 20.79 27.21
#